data_AF-A0A179T160-F1
#
_entry.id   AF-A0A179T160-F1
#
_cell.length_a   1.000
_cell.length_b   1.000
_cell.length_c   1.000
_cell.angle_alpha   90.00
_cell.angle_beta   90.00
_cell.angle_gamma   90.00
#
_symmetry.space_group_name_H-M   'P 1'
#
loop_
_entity.id
_entity.type
_entity.pdbx_description
1 polymer ?
#
loop_
_entity_poly.entity_id
_entity_poly.type
_entity_poly.pdbx_seq_one_letter_code
_entity_poly.pdbx_strand_id
1 'polypeptide(L)' 'MSSILNQLGPKYFALDAARVDASPTEVIITNDEGNTYYIVTPDVLTEELLELGFKKVEGEE' A
#
# COMPACT_ATOMS: atom_id res chain seq x y z
N MET A 1 -10.70 -8.33 -16.52
CA MET A 1 -11.02 -7.76 -15.20
C MET A 1 -9.87 -8.11 -14.28
N SER A 2 -8.82 -7.29 -14.26
CA SER A 2 -7.68 -7.49 -13.38
C SER A 2 -7.97 -6.74 -12.09
N SER A 3 -8.41 -7.44 -11.06
CA SER A 3 -8.61 -6.84 -9.75
C SER A 3 -7.23 -6.57 -9.16
N ILE A 4 -6.73 -5.35 -9.32
CA ILE A 4 -5.52 -4.83 -8.65
C ILE A 4 -5.52 -5.13 -7.14
N LEU A 5 -6.71 -5.24 -6.55
CA LEU A 5 -6.92 -5.71 -5.17
C LEU A 5 -6.33 -7.11 -4.85
N ASN A 6 -6.11 -7.97 -5.85
CA ASN A 6 -5.49 -9.28 -5.69
C ASN A 6 -3.96 -9.23 -5.92
N GLN A 7 -3.46 -8.13 -6.51
CA GLN A 7 -2.03 -7.80 -6.54
C GLN A 7 -1.61 -6.95 -5.33
N LEU A 8 -2.57 -6.37 -4.60
CA LEU A 8 -2.30 -5.81 -3.28
C LEU A 8 -1.77 -6.94 -2.39
N GLY A 9 -0.58 -6.74 -1.85
CA GLY A 9 0.01 -7.67 -0.91
C GLY A 9 -0.71 -7.65 0.45
N PRO A 10 -0.08 -8.21 1.48
CA PRO A 10 -0.69 -8.33 2.79
C PRO A 10 -1.17 -6.97 3.32
N LYS A 11 -2.37 -6.99 3.91
CA LYS A 11 -2.96 -5.82 4.58
C LYS A 11 -2.52 -5.80 6.04
N TYR A 12 -2.21 -4.61 6.51
CA TYR A 12 -1.74 -4.30 7.84
C TYR A 12 -2.64 -3.25 8.47
N PHE A 13 -2.92 -3.41 9.76
CA PHE A 13 -3.71 -2.44 10.53
C PHE A 13 -2.82 -1.37 11.18
N ALA A 14 -1.50 -1.53 11.12
CA ALA A 14 -0.54 -0.60 11.71
C ALA A 14 0.59 -0.32 10.72
N LEU A 15 0.98 0.95 10.62
CA LEU A 15 2.11 1.41 9.81
C LEU A 15 3.40 0.66 10.20
N ASP A 16 3.68 0.56 11.50
CA ASP A 16 4.88 -0.12 12.01
C ASP A 16 4.94 -1.59 11.59
N ALA A 17 3.82 -2.31 11.65
CA ALA A 17 3.76 -3.70 11.21
C ALA A 17 3.98 -3.82 9.70
N ALA A 18 3.38 -2.92 8.92
CA ALA A 18 3.60 -2.85 7.48
C ALA A 18 5.07 -2.53 7.16
N ARG A 19 5.72 -1.67 7.93
CA ARG A 19 7.09 -1.19 7.71
C ARG A 19 8.16 -2.19 8.14
N VAL A 20 7.85 -3.06 9.11
CA VAL A 20 8.72 -4.17 9.52
C VAL A 20 8.71 -5.29 8.48
N ASP A 21 7.56 -5.53 7.84
CA ASP A 21 7.40 -6.58 6.84
C ASP A 21 7.72 -6.10 5.42
N ALA A 22 7.50 -4.81 5.13
CA ALA A 22 7.80 -4.22 3.83
C ALA A 22 9.31 -4.17 3.61
N SER A 23 9.73 -4.74 2.50
CA SER A 23 11.09 -4.60 2.01
C SER A 23 11.34 -3.15 1.59
N PRO A 24 12.60 -2.67 1.59
CA PRO A 24 12.96 -1.34 1.11
C PRO A 24 12.60 -1.08 -0.37
N THR A 25 12.29 -2.13 -1.13
CA THR A 25 11.80 -2.07 -2.51
C THR A 25 10.27 -2.06 -2.64
N GLU A 26 9.56 -2.31 -1.54
CA GLU A 26 8.09 -2.31 -1.50
C GLU A 26 7.58 -0.96 -0.97
N VAL A 27 6.35 -0.64 -1.33
CA VAL A 27 5.70 0.62 -0.99
C VAL A 27 4.45 0.33 -0.16
N ILE A 28 4.31 1.09 0.92
CA ILE A 28 3.15 0.98 1.81
C ILE A 28 2.11 1.98 1.31
N ILE A 29 0.89 1.53 1.10
CA ILE A 29 -0.25 2.39 0.74
C ILE A 29 -1.34 2.27 1.79
N THR A 30 -2.20 3.28 1.91
CA THR A 30 -3.35 3.28 2.81
C THR A 30 -4.63 3.62 2.05
N ASN A 31 -5.72 2.87 2.26
CA ASN A 31 -6.97 3.04 1.49
C ASN A 31 -8.01 3.97 2.12
N ASP A 32 -7.90 4.22 3.42
CA ASP A 32 -8.99 4.82 4.20
C ASP A 32 -8.39 5.50 5.42
N GLU A 33 -8.43 6.85 5.46
CA GLU A 33 -8.02 7.77 6.56
C GLU A 33 -6.83 7.34 7.47
N GLY A 34 -5.94 6.44 7.04
CA GLY A 34 -4.88 5.87 7.88
C GLY A 34 -5.26 4.62 8.70
N ASN A 35 -6.40 3.98 8.46
CA ASN A 35 -6.88 2.80 9.19
C ASN A 35 -6.30 1.47 8.68
N THR A 36 -6.02 1.35 7.38
CA THR A 36 -5.51 0.11 6.79
C THR A 36 -4.40 0.38 5.80
N TYR A 37 -3.25 -0.22 6.06
CA TYR A 37 -2.04 -0.17 5.26
C TYR A 37 -1.93 -1.43 4.41
N TYR A 38 -1.33 -1.35 3.24
CA TYR A 38 -1.13 -2.46 2.33
C TYR A 38 0.29 -2.38 1.81
N ILE A 39 1.00 -3.50 1.84
CA ILE A 39 2.33 -3.60 1.23
C ILE A 39 2.12 -3.99 -0.23
N VAL A 40 2.64 -3.19 -1.14
CA VAL A 40 2.57 -3.46 -2.57
C VAL A 40 3.90 -3.18 -3.21
N THR A 41 4.18 -3.80 -4.35
CA THR A 41 5.30 -3.37 -5.18
C THR A 41 4.96 -2.06 -5.89
N PRO A 42 5.94 -1.17 -6.11
CA PRO A 42 5.74 0.09 -6.86
C PRO A 42 5.21 -0.14 -8.28
N ASP A 43 5.42 -1.34 -8.84
CA ASP A 43 4.85 -1.79 -10.12
C ASP A 43 3.30 -1.84 -10.12
N VAL A 44 2.71 -2.04 -8.93
CA VAL A 44 1.24 -2.13 -8.72
C VAL A 44 0.66 -0.78 -8.31
N LEU A 45 1.50 0.17 -7.88
CA LEU A 45 1.12 1.54 -7.54
C LEU A 45 0.86 2.34 -8.82
N THR A 46 -0.23 1.99 -9.50
CA THR A 46 -0.73 2.66 -10.70
C THR A 46 -1.80 3.71 -10.35
N GLU A 47 -2.14 4.54 -11.33
CA GLU A 47 -3.20 5.56 -11.23
C GLU A 47 -4.53 4.98 -10.74
N GLU A 48 -4.82 3.70 -10.98
CA GLU A 48 -6.00 3.01 -10.44
C GLU A 48 -6.06 2.96 -8.91
N LEU A 49 -4.92 2.79 -8.21
CA LEU A 49 -4.92 2.82 -6.75
C LEU A 49 -5.16 4.23 -6.22
N LEU A 50 -4.62 5.25 -6.90
CA LEU A 50 -4.94 6.65 -6.60
C LEU A 50 -6.43 6.94 -6.84
N GLU A 51 -7.04 6.43 -7.91
CA GLU A 51 -8.47 6.57 -8.19
C GLU A 51 -9.36 5.83 -7.19
N LEU A 52 -8.87 4.72 -6.63
CA LEU A 52 -9.54 3.97 -5.56
C LEU A 52 -9.45 4.67 -4.20
N GLY A 53 -8.65 5.74 -4.07
CA GLY A 53 -8.45 6.47 -2.81
C GLY A 53 -7.26 5.99 -2.00
N PHE A 54 -6.43 5.09 -2.53
CA PHE A 54 -5.20 4.68 -1.87
C PHE A 54 -4.14 5.79 -1.95
N LYS A 55 -3.54 6.12 -0.81
CA LYS A 55 -2.40 7.03 -0.70
C LYS A 55 -1.15 6.26 -0.34
N LYS A 56 -0.05 6.53 -1.04
CA LYS A 56 1.27 6.03 -0.64
C LYS A 56 1.65 6.66 0.69
N VAL A 57 2.01 5.83 1.65
CA VAL A 57 2.58 6.26 2.93
C VAL A 57 4.09 6.19 2.76
N GLU A 58 4.64 7.21 2.11
CA GLU A 58 6.09 7.41 2.10
C GLU A 58 6.49 7.90 3.48
N GLY A 59 7.41 7.19 4.12
CA GLY A 59 8.09 7.72 5.29
C GLY A 59 8.82 8.97 4.86
N GLU A 60 8.31 10.13 5.25
CA GLU A 60 8.99 11.42 5.11
C GLU A 60 10.39 11.30 5.72
N GLU A 61 11.41 11.60 4.91
CA GLU A 61 12.78 11.87 5.36
C GLU A 61 12.86 13.21 6.12
#